data_AF-A0A957NAV4-F1
#
_entry.id   AF-A0A957NAV4-F1
#
_cell.length_a   1.000
_cell.length_b   1.000
_cell.length_c   1.000
_cell.angle_alpha   90.00
_cell.angle_beta   90.00
_cell.angle_gamma   90.00
#
_symmetry.space_group_name_H-M   'P 1'
#
loop_
_entity.id
_entity.type
_entity.pdbx_description
1 polymer ?
#
loop_
_entity_poly.entity_id
_entity_poly.type
_entity_poly.pdbx_seq_one_letter_code
_entity_poly.pdbx_strand_id
1 'polypeptide(L)'
;MTIHARGILKLLLLLSLLLVAVGCGDRDSAQNEPASTTVLEQENEKTDAAEPTESDASATDETAQNADATPVDGEAVAQQIAATLQSCSYDGTSVSFGIGGDPPTNCVDMIDMVMQFTGLPTNFYITEADIPNAAAVLFPDENNVLVRVIGFNPEFIDSVNSMVGGNKWAAVSIMAHEVGHHLSGHTLQPGGSQPPIELEADKFSGFVLQKMGASLDDALVAIKSIVPEGPDGPTHPGQGKRVDAITEGWMQSCVQSGRTDCDSGSSGSAPTALLTMPGFGDTPAAGSAEPTAESAEPTAEPTVESAEPTAETATTATAQGDILPVPDPNALPSKGTQFIYDELGILDPTTRQAAEQRYFEHAQQTGAEIVTMVVDDLGGYSADEYAWIMMRQLRVGKLDVGNGVVVVYAPNQGETGLAVGPGIMGASLDFVEGYRELVDVTGELFSICGSSACDATTTELILMGMEGFIVDTSDRDYQIRYQNFGEIYAKFVEEEEAGNYDHPETKNAVIRLSATVEALDADPGDDLIGSIKVQDGYSAVRATGPDGETLMLYLLPTTASLQSAGPLEVGTTYTFVARNLFMNADTSKMQQFEIFSYDLLPQ
;
A
#
# COMPACT_ATOMS: atom_id res chain seq x y z
N MET A 1 12.73 -8.99 -20.11
CA MET A 1 13.50 -10.26 -20.04
C MET A 1 15.02 -10.05 -19.94
N THR A 2 15.78 -9.69 -20.99
CA THR A 2 17.27 -9.70 -20.98
C THR A 2 17.98 -8.67 -20.09
N ILE A 3 17.26 -7.85 -19.31
CA ILE A 3 17.82 -6.81 -18.43
C ILE A 3 17.85 -7.28 -16.96
N HIS A 4 16.72 -7.75 -16.38
CA HIS A 4 16.64 -8.14 -14.95
C HIS A 4 17.72 -9.17 -14.56
N ALA A 5 17.89 -10.23 -15.38
CA ALA A 5 18.90 -11.27 -15.16
C ALA A 5 20.36 -10.76 -15.17
N ARG A 6 20.64 -9.52 -15.60
CA ARG A 6 21.97 -8.89 -15.54
C ARG A 6 22.20 -8.03 -14.29
N GLY A 7 21.13 -7.66 -13.57
CA GLY A 7 21.21 -7.01 -12.27
C GLY A 7 21.53 -8.03 -11.20
N ILE A 8 20.62 -8.98 -11.00
CA ILE A 8 20.73 -10.06 -10.00
C ILE A 8 22.04 -10.85 -10.16
N LEU A 9 22.39 -11.28 -11.38
CA LEU A 9 23.64 -12.02 -11.62
C LEU A 9 24.91 -11.21 -11.30
N LYS A 10 24.90 -9.88 -11.42
CA LYS A 10 26.03 -9.04 -10.97
C LYS A 10 26.10 -8.94 -9.45
N LEU A 11 24.94 -8.84 -8.79
CA LEU A 11 24.83 -8.74 -7.33
C LEU A 11 25.26 -10.06 -6.68
N LEU A 12 24.76 -11.20 -7.18
CA LEU A 12 25.20 -12.53 -6.77
C LEU A 12 26.69 -12.76 -7.02
N LEU A 13 27.27 -12.28 -8.14
CA LEU A 13 28.72 -12.31 -8.33
C LEU A 13 29.48 -11.48 -7.28
N LEU A 14 28.98 -10.30 -6.92
CA LEU A 14 29.60 -9.43 -5.92
C LEU A 14 29.56 -10.06 -4.52
N LEU A 15 28.41 -10.60 -4.08
CA LEU A 15 28.31 -11.33 -2.80
C LEU A 15 29.17 -12.60 -2.84
N SER A 16 29.18 -13.36 -3.93
CA SER A 16 30.03 -14.55 -4.09
C SER A 16 31.52 -14.22 -3.94
N LEU A 17 31.99 -13.12 -4.54
CA LEU A 17 33.38 -12.67 -4.35
C LEU A 17 33.65 -12.20 -2.92
N LEU A 18 32.66 -11.62 -2.23
CA LEU A 18 32.80 -11.16 -0.84
C LEU A 18 32.88 -12.32 0.15
N LEU A 19 32.00 -13.31 0.03
CA LEU A 19 32.01 -14.56 0.81
C LEU A 19 33.34 -15.31 0.62
N VAL A 20 33.85 -15.39 -0.61
CA VAL A 20 35.18 -15.96 -0.91
C VAL A 20 36.32 -15.11 -0.33
N ALA A 21 36.20 -13.78 -0.29
CA ALA A 21 37.22 -12.90 0.30
C ALA A 21 37.28 -13.01 1.84
N VAL A 22 36.13 -13.14 2.52
CA VAL A 22 36.05 -13.33 3.98
C VAL A 22 36.52 -14.75 4.38
N GLY A 23 36.25 -15.77 3.56
CA GLY A 23 36.61 -17.16 3.85
C GLY A 23 38.10 -17.52 3.68
N CYS A 24 38.96 -16.63 3.17
CA CYS A 24 40.31 -17.00 2.69
C CYS A 24 41.44 -16.76 3.71
N GLY A 25 41.37 -17.45 4.86
CA GLY A 25 42.47 -17.54 5.83
C GLY A 25 43.36 -18.78 5.61
N ASP A 26 44.64 -18.57 5.28
CA ASP A 26 45.72 -19.57 5.17
C ASP A 26 45.46 -20.86 4.35
N ARG A 27 46.01 -20.90 3.12
CA ARG A 27 46.73 -22.09 2.61
C ARG A 27 47.64 -21.78 1.41
N ASP A 28 48.76 -22.51 1.36
CA ASP A 28 49.92 -22.17 0.53
C ASP A 28 50.05 -23.08 -0.71
N SER A 29 50.54 -22.49 -1.81
CA SER A 29 51.17 -23.14 -2.98
C SER A 29 50.41 -24.20 -3.85
N ALA A 30 50.18 -23.89 -5.13
CA ALA A 30 50.77 -24.62 -6.29
C ALA A 30 50.36 -23.99 -7.65
N GLN A 31 51.12 -24.27 -8.72
CA GLN A 31 50.97 -23.69 -10.07
C GLN A 31 50.32 -24.66 -11.08
N ASN A 32 49.40 -24.19 -11.94
CA ASN A 32 49.61 -24.16 -13.42
C ASN A 32 48.41 -23.64 -14.25
N GLU A 33 48.76 -23.16 -15.44
CA GLU A 33 47.96 -22.75 -16.62
C GLU A 33 48.52 -23.55 -17.85
N PRO A 34 48.02 -23.50 -19.12
CA PRO A 34 46.99 -22.60 -19.70
C PRO A 34 45.98 -23.24 -20.71
N ALA A 35 45.18 -22.36 -21.36
CA ALA A 35 44.59 -22.45 -22.72
C ALA A 35 43.25 -23.23 -22.90
N SER A 36 42.36 -22.88 -23.85
CA SER A 36 42.59 -22.23 -25.17
C SER A 36 41.39 -21.38 -25.68
N THR A 37 41.62 -20.55 -26.71
CA THR A 37 40.66 -19.61 -27.33
C THR A 37 39.95 -20.19 -28.56
N THR A 38 38.75 -19.69 -28.89
CA THR A 38 38.24 -19.68 -30.29
C THR A 38 37.31 -18.48 -30.52
N VAL A 39 37.20 -18.03 -31.78
CA VAL A 39 36.49 -16.82 -32.23
C VAL A 39 35.60 -17.18 -33.43
N LEU A 40 34.46 -16.49 -33.60
CA LEU A 40 33.80 -16.34 -34.89
C LEU A 40 33.32 -14.90 -35.09
N GLU A 41 33.53 -14.37 -36.29
CA GLU A 41 33.08 -13.06 -36.77
C GLU A 41 31.79 -13.19 -37.60
N GLN A 42 31.14 -12.07 -37.92
CA GLN A 42 30.03 -11.99 -38.87
C GLN A 42 30.38 -11.05 -40.03
N GLU A 43 30.05 -11.45 -41.26
CA GLU A 43 29.99 -10.57 -42.43
C GLU A 43 28.57 -10.55 -43.01
N ASN A 44 28.30 -9.59 -43.91
CA ASN A 44 26.98 -9.06 -44.20
C ASN A 44 26.88 -8.60 -45.67
N GLU A 45 25.84 -9.00 -46.41
CA GLU A 45 25.49 -8.32 -47.67
C GLU A 45 24.02 -8.40 -48.13
N LYS A 46 23.73 -7.58 -49.14
CA LYS A 46 22.47 -7.15 -49.77
C LYS A 46 21.97 -8.16 -50.85
N THR A 47 20.92 -7.98 -51.67
CA THR A 47 20.23 -6.79 -52.25
C THR A 47 18.85 -7.18 -52.84
N ASP A 48 17.94 -6.21 -53.00
CA ASP A 48 16.99 -5.95 -54.12
C ASP A 48 16.09 -7.07 -54.74
N ALA A 49 14.95 -6.80 -55.42
CA ALA A 49 13.96 -5.69 -55.45
C ALA A 49 12.80 -6.06 -56.44
N ALA A 50 11.81 -5.15 -56.59
CA ALA A 50 10.91 -4.91 -57.74
C ALA A 50 9.39 -5.21 -57.59
N GLU A 51 8.61 -4.28 -58.17
CA GLU A 51 7.14 -4.17 -58.29
C GLU A 51 6.76 -4.25 -59.80
N PRO A 52 5.48 -4.17 -60.25
CA PRO A 52 4.93 -2.84 -60.67
C PRO A 52 3.37 -2.65 -60.74
N THR A 53 2.89 -1.39 -60.59
CA THR A 53 1.83 -0.63 -61.35
C THR A 53 0.44 -1.27 -61.70
N GLU A 54 -0.67 -0.60 -62.07
CA GLU A 54 -1.27 0.77 -62.23
C GLU A 54 -2.80 0.53 -62.47
N SER A 55 -3.80 1.44 -62.42
CA SER A 55 -4.04 2.87 -62.08
C SER A 55 -5.51 2.96 -61.55
N ASP A 56 -6.39 3.99 -61.58
CA ASP A 56 -6.54 5.34 -62.18
C ASP A 56 -7.57 6.17 -61.32
N ALA A 57 -7.98 7.38 -61.74
CA ALA A 57 -8.65 8.39 -60.88
C ALA A 57 -10.10 8.82 -61.24
N SER A 58 -10.83 9.40 -60.27
CA SER A 58 -11.67 10.62 -60.45
C SER A 58 -12.17 11.20 -59.11
N ALA A 59 -12.60 12.46 -59.09
CA ALA A 59 -13.14 13.14 -57.90
C ALA A 59 -14.37 14.02 -58.23
N THR A 60 -15.28 14.16 -57.26
CA THR A 60 -16.34 15.19 -57.20
C THR A 60 -16.64 15.56 -55.75
N ASP A 61 -16.81 16.85 -55.50
CA ASP A 61 -17.21 17.47 -54.22
C ASP A 61 -18.74 17.70 -54.21
N GLU A 62 -19.41 17.50 -53.06
CA GLU A 62 -20.53 18.37 -52.63
C GLU A 62 -21.02 18.07 -51.19
N THR A 63 -20.83 19.05 -50.30
CA THR A 63 -21.67 19.40 -49.11
C THR A 63 -21.81 18.42 -47.92
N ALA A 64 -21.55 18.96 -46.72
CA ALA A 64 -21.87 18.32 -45.44
C ALA A 64 -23.30 18.63 -44.96
N GLN A 65 -23.89 17.70 -44.21
CA GLN A 65 -24.99 17.95 -43.28
C GLN A 65 -24.74 17.19 -41.98
N ASN A 66 -24.89 17.87 -40.83
CA ASN A 66 -24.68 17.27 -39.52
C ASN A 66 -25.74 16.20 -39.24
N ALA A 67 -25.31 15.01 -38.82
CA ALA A 67 -26.13 14.13 -38.01
C ALA A 67 -26.04 14.58 -36.55
N ASP A 68 -27.17 14.64 -35.86
CA ASP A 68 -27.28 15.18 -34.51
C ASP A 68 -26.73 14.16 -33.49
N ALA A 69 -25.57 14.45 -32.90
CA ALA A 69 -25.04 13.68 -31.78
C ALA A 69 -25.84 14.08 -30.54
N THR A 70 -26.75 13.19 -30.10
CA THR A 70 -27.56 13.42 -28.90
C THR A 70 -26.67 13.80 -27.72
N PRO A 71 -26.94 14.92 -27.02
CA PRO A 71 -26.17 15.29 -25.84
C PRO A 71 -26.12 14.14 -24.85
N VAL A 72 -24.92 13.78 -24.41
CA VAL A 72 -24.73 12.84 -23.31
C VAL A 72 -25.41 13.45 -22.09
N ASP A 73 -26.28 12.67 -21.43
CA ASP A 73 -27.02 13.15 -20.28
C ASP A 73 -26.06 13.39 -19.11
N GLY A 74 -25.75 14.66 -18.87
CA GLY A 74 -24.86 15.08 -17.79
C GLY A 74 -25.40 14.74 -16.39
N GLU A 75 -26.71 14.53 -16.23
CA GLU A 75 -27.28 14.07 -14.98
C GLU A 75 -27.10 12.55 -14.81
N ALA A 76 -27.20 11.78 -15.90
CA ALA A 76 -26.84 10.36 -15.88
C ALA A 76 -25.33 10.14 -15.66
N VAL A 77 -24.46 10.94 -16.29
CA VAL A 77 -23.01 10.89 -16.06
C VAL A 77 -22.66 11.34 -14.64
N ALA A 78 -23.29 12.39 -14.12
CA ALA A 78 -23.11 12.79 -12.72
C ALA A 78 -23.61 11.73 -11.73
N GLN A 79 -24.72 11.03 -12.04
CA GLN A 79 -25.21 9.90 -11.23
C GLN A 79 -24.29 8.68 -11.33
N GLN A 80 -23.68 8.41 -12.50
CA GLN A 80 -22.72 7.33 -12.68
C GLN A 80 -21.40 7.62 -11.97
N ILE A 81 -20.91 8.87 -12.02
CA ILE A 81 -19.78 9.35 -11.22
C ILE A 81 -20.13 9.26 -9.73
N ALA A 82 -21.31 9.71 -9.30
CA ALA A 82 -21.74 9.62 -7.90
C ALA A 82 -21.95 8.19 -7.38
N ALA A 83 -22.33 7.24 -8.25
CA ALA A 83 -22.33 5.81 -7.95
C ALA A 83 -20.91 5.19 -7.95
N THR A 84 -19.93 5.87 -8.55
CA THR A 84 -18.51 5.50 -8.56
C THR A 84 -17.73 6.15 -7.41
N LEU A 85 -18.27 7.21 -6.78
CA LEU A 85 -17.73 7.84 -5.58
C LEU A 85 -17.77 6.87 -4.39
N GLN A 86 -16.68 6.13 -4.23
CA GLN A 86 -16.41 5.22 -3.10
C GLN A 86 -16.26 6.03 -1.82
N SER A 87 -17.40 6.33 -1.21
CA SER A 87 -17.50 7.04 0.05
C SER A 87 -17.68 6.06 1.20
N CYS A 88 -16.58 5.85 1.92
CA CYS A 88 -16.68 5.43 3.32
C CYS A 88 -17.10 6.66 4.12
N SER A 89 -18.02 6.52 5.06
CA SER A 89 -18.59 7.65 5.81
C SER A 89 -18.63 7.31 7.29
N TYR A 90 -18.02 8.15 8.13
CA TYR A 90 -17.71 7.81 9.53
C TYR A 90 -18.91 7.35 10.37
N ASP A 91 -20.11 7.92 10.16
CA ASP A 91 -21.37 7.50 10.81
C ASP A 91 -22.25 6.56 9.99
N GLY A 92 -21.90 6.34 8.72
CA GLY A 92 -22.61 5.45 7.80
C GLY A 92 -23.74 6.05 6.99
N THR A 93 -23.67 7.34 6.67
CA THR A 93 -24.58 7.99 5.72
C THR A 93 -24.04 7.97 4.29
N SER A 94 -24.88 7.65 3.31
CA SER A 94 -24.52 7.66 1.88
C SER A 94 -24.41 9.10 1.33
N VAL A 95 -23.37 9.42 0.57
CA VAL A 95 -23.03 10.82 0.25
C VAL A 95 -22.74 11.13 -1.22
N SER A 96 -23.10 12.35 -1.61
CA SER A 96 -22.77 12.97 -2.90
C SER A 96 -21.62 13.94 -2.70
N PHE A 97 -20.40 13.56 -3.09
CA PHE A 97 -19.20 14.35 -2.80
C PHE A 97 -19.05 15.55 -3.75
N GLY A 98 -19.19 16.77 -3.22
CA GLY A 98 -18.77 18.00 -3.89
C GLY A 98 -17.53 18.59 -3.21
N ILE A 99 -16.47 18.86 -3.96
CA ILE A 99 -15.30 19.63 -3.48
C ILE A 99 -15.75 21.07 -3.24
N GLY A 100 -15.56 21.57 -2.01
CA GLY A 100 -16.33 22.71 -1.49
C GLY A 100 -15.56 23.81 -0.75
N GLY A 101 -14.24 23.73 -0.58
CA GLY A 101 -13.49 24.81 0.08
C GLY A 101 -12.00 24.55 0.32
N ASP A 102 -11.29 25.62 0.69
CA ASP A 102 -9.96 25.53 1.33
C ASP A 102 -10.15 24.86 2.70
N PRO A 103 -9.43 23.77 3.04
CA PRO A 103 -9.60 23.10 4.32
C PRO A 103 -9.17 24.01 5.49
N PRO A 104 -9.98 24.20 6.55
CA PRO A 104 -9.54 24.89 7.75
C PRO A 104 -8.29 24.23 8.35
N THR A 105 -7.31 25.06 8.70
CA THR A 105 -5.92 24.66 8.99
C THR A 105 -5.81 23.59 10.08
N ASN A 106 -6.68 23.64 11.09
CA ASN A 106 -6.73 22.68 12.19
C ASN A 106 -6.97 21.23 11.73
N CYS A 107 -7.65 21.00 10.59
CA CYS A 107 -7.91 19.66 10.08
C CYS A 107 -6.70 19.12 9.31
N VAL A 108 -5.96 19.98 8.59
CA VAL A 108 -4.66 19.64 7.99
C VAL A 108 -3.65 19.33 9.10
N ASP A 109 -3.54 20.19 10.12
CA ASP A 109 -2.67 20.01 11.28
C ASP A 109 -2.93 18.66 11.99
N MET A 110 -4.21 18.25 12.14
CA MET A 110 -4.57 16.95 12.73
C MET A 110 -4.13 15.77 11.86
N ILE A 111 -4.31 15.85 10.54
CA ILE A 111 -3.98 14.74 9.63
C ILE A 111 -2.46 14.60 9.47
N ASP A 112 -1.72 15.70 9.32
CA ASP A 112 -0.25 15.67 9.32
C ASP A 112 0.31 15.14 10.65
N MET A 113 -0.35 15.45 11.77
CA MET A 113 0.01 14.90 13.08
C MET A 113 -0.27 13.39 13.18
N VAL A 114 -1.40 12.89 12.66
CA VAL A 114 -1.65 11.44 12.56
C VAL A 114 -0.56 10.79 11.70
N MET A 115 -0.30 11.32 10.51
CA MET A 115 0.70 10.80 9.58
C MET A 115 2.11 10.78 10.18
N GLN A 116 2.48 11.76 11.00
CA GLN A 116 3.77 11.76 11.72
C GLN A 116 3.99 10.51 12.59
N PHE A 117 2.94 9.90 13.15
CA PHE A 117 3.04 8.66 13.94
C PHE A 117 2.81 7.38 13.14
N THR A 118 2.50 7.50 11.84
CA THR A 118 2.45 6.36 10.91
C THR A 118 3.79 6.00 10.32
N GLY A 119 4.78 6.90 10.29
CA GLY A 119 6.01 6.65 9.54
C GLY A 119 5.78 6.39 8.05
N LEU A 120 4.64 6.80 7.50
CA LEU A 120 4.24 6.63 6.10
C LEU A 120 4.05 7.99 5.41
N PRO A 121 4.19 8.07 4.07
CA PRO A 121 4.07 9.32 3.34
C PRO A 121 2.61 9.74 3.12
N THR A 122 2.28 10.99 3.44
CA THR A 122 0.99 11.64 3.11
C THR A 122 0.81 11.71 1.59
N ASN A 123 -0.29 11.15 1.06
CA ASN A 123 -0.55 11.09 -0.39
C ASN A 123 -2.03 11.32 -0.79
N PHE A 124 -2.75 12.10 0.01
CA PHE A 124 -4.14 12.48 -0.22
C PHE A 124 -4.33 14.00 -0.12
N TYR A 125 -5.32 14.52 -0.83
CA TYR A 125 -5.80 15.90 -0.69
C TYR A 125 -6.79 16.00 0.48
N ILE A 126 -6.88 17.19 1.08
CA ILE A 126 -7.77 17.47 2.22
C ILE A 126 -8.66 18.65 1.82
N THR A 127 -9.98 18.57 2.00
CA THR A 127 -10.91 19.62 1.53
C THR A 127 -12.21 19.66 2.35
N GLU A 128 -12.86 20.82 2.39
CA GLU A 128 -14.25 20.92 2.83
C GLU A 128 -15.17 20.27 1.79
N ALA A 129 -16.15 19.49 2.24
CA ALA A 129 -17.10 18.79 1.37
C ALA A 129 -18.54 18.86 1.91
N ASP A 130 -19.53 18.91 1.00
CA ASP A 130 -20.97 18.92 1.32
C ASP A 130 -21.47 17.51 1.68
N ILE A 131 -21.01 17.03 2.84
CA ILE A 131 -21.29 15.70 3.41
C ILE A 131 -21.80 15.83 4.85
N PRO A 132 -22.49 14.85 5.46
CA PRO A 132 -22.90 14.92 6.86
C PRO A 132 -21.75 14.92 7.88
N ASN A 133 -20.57 14.42 7.50
CA ASN A 133 -19.50 14.06 8.44
C ASN A 133 -18.08 14.18 7.85
N ALA A 134 -17.29 13.10 7.85
CA ALA A 134 -16.01 12.95 7.19
C ALA A 134 -16.01 11.68 6.32
N ALA A 135 -15.29 11.73 5.20
CA ALA A 135 -15.25 10.65 4.22
C ALA A 135 -13.92 10.59 3.45
N ALA A 136 -13.25 9.44 3.53
CA ALA A 136 -12.17 9.04 2.66
C ALA A 136 -12.72 8.57 1.29
N VAL A 137 -12.32 9.24 0.20
CA VAL A 137 -12.81 8.96 -1.17
C VAL A 137 -11.67 8.99 -2.21
N LEU A 138 -11.93 8.40 -3.38
CA LEU A 138 -11.21 8.75 -4.62
C LEU A 138 -12.02 9.80 -5.39
N PHE A 139 -11.31 10.76 -5.99
CA PHE A 139 -11.91 11.81 -6.81
C PHE A 139 -11.06 12.06 -8.07
N PRO A 140 -11.65 12.25 -9.26
CA PRO A 140 -10.90 12.56 -10.48
C PRO A 140 -10.32 13.99 -10.46
N ASP A 141 -9.05 14.15 -10.82
CA ASP A 141 -8.42 15.45 -11.03
C ASP A 141 -8.83 16.11 -12.37
N GLU A 142 -8.24 17.26 -12.71
CA GLU A 142 -8.48 17.96 -13.99
C GLU A 142 -8.13 17.12 -15.24
N ASN A 143 -7.35 16.05 -15.08
CA ASN A 143 -6.92 15.11 -16.12
C ASN A 143 -7.69 13.77 -16.07
N ASN A 144 -8.71 13.67 -15.21
CA ASN A 144 -9.49 12.47 -14.90
C ASN A 144 -8.68 11.32 -14.27
N VAL A 145 -7.55 11.64 -13.63
CA VAL A 145 -6.76 10.70 -12.81
C VAL A 145 -7.35 10.67 -11.39
N LEU A 146 -7.66 9.47 -10.87
CA LEU A 146 -8.18 9.34 -9.51
C LEU A 146 -7.10 9.67 -8.47
N VAL A 147 -7.31 10.76 -7.74
CA VAL A 147 -6.52 11.14 -6.56
C VAL A 147 -7.26 10.77 -5.28
N ARG A 148 -6.51 10.51 -4.21
CA ARG A 148 -7.05 10.24 -2.88
C ARG A 148 -7.47 11.56 -2.23
N VAL A 149 -8.65 11.60 -1.61
CA VAL A 149 -9.18 12.79 -0.93
C VAL A 149 -9.76 12.40 0.43
N ILE A 150 -9.53 13.23 1.45
CA ILE A 150 -10.28 13.23 2.70
C ILE A 150 -11.15 14.49 2.69
N GLY A 151 -12.46 14.29 2.50
CA GLY A 151 -13.46 15.35 2.63
C GLY A 151 -14.03 15.39 4.04
N PHE A 152 -14.36 16.57 4.53
CA PHE A 152 -15.06 16.74 5.81
C PHE A 152 -15.98 17.94 5.82
N ASN A 153 -16.98 17.88 6.71
CA ASN A 153 -17.88 18.97 7.03
C ASN A 153 -17.39 19.70 8.30
N PRO A 154 -17.04 21.01 8.22
CA PRO A 154 -16.59 21.78 9.38
C PRO A 154 -17.64 21.86 10.50
N GLU A 155 -18.93 22.00 10.17
CA GLU A 155 -20.02 22.07 11.16
C GLU A 155 -20.15 20.74 11.93
N PHE A 156 -19.91 19.61 11.27
CA PHE A 156 -19.85 18.30 11.93
C PHE A 156 -18.69 18.24 12.93
N ILE A 157 -17.47 18.59 12.52
CA ILE A 157 -16.29 18.56 13.39
C ILE A 157 -16.47 19.50 14.60
N ASP A 158 -17.00 20.70 14.41
CA ASP A 158 -17.34 21.63 15.50
C ASP A 158 -18.46 21.09 16.41
N SER A 159 -19.46 20.39 15.85
CA SER A 159 -20.51 19.75 16.63
C SER A 159 -19.98 18.60 17.50
N VAL A 160 -19.07 17.78 16.98
CA VAL A 160 -18.40 16.69 17.70
C VAL A 160 -17.56 17.27 18.83
N ASN A 161 -16.68 18.23 18.53
CA ASN A 161 -15.86 18.93 19.53
C ASN A 161 -16.71 19.56 20.64
N SER A 162 -17.85 20.17 20.29
CA SER A 162 -18.81 20.72 21.25
C SER A 162 -19.49 19.64 22.10
N MET A 163 -19.86 18.50 21.50
CA MET A 163 -20.53 17.39 22.17
C MET A 163 -19.64 16.72 23.22
N VAL A 164 -18.36 16.52 22.92
CA VAL A 164 -17.37 15.92 23.85
C VAL A 164 -16.74 16.93 24.82
N GLY A 165 -17.29 18.15 24.92
CA GLY A 165 -16.83 19.18 25.86
C GLY A 165 -15.44 19.75 25.56
N GLY A 166 -15.01 19.73 24.29
CA GLY A 166 -13.70 20.22 23.85
C GLY A 166 -12.57 19.17 23.87
N ASN A 167 -12.88 17.87 24.03
CA ASN A 167 -11.86 16.83 23.93
C ASN A 167 -11.38 16.66 22.47
N LYS A 168 -10.22 17.25 22.16
CA LYS A 168 -9.53 17.20 20.85
C LYS A 168 -9.39 15.79 20.27
N TRP A 169 -9.30 14.75 21.10
CA TRP A 169 -9.14 13.37 20.63
C TRP A 169 -10.33 12.85 19.81
N ALA A 170 -11.53 13.44 19.95
CA ALA A 170 -12.69 13.06 19.15
C ALA A 170 -12.47 13.32 17.65
N ALA A 171 -12.07 14.55 17.29
CA ALA A 171 -11.77 14.92 15.92
C ALA A 171 -10.55 14.13 15.37
N VAL A 172 -9.52 13.92 16.20
CA VAL A 172 -8.34 13.13 15.82
C VAL A 172 -8.70 11.67 15.53
N SER A 173 -9.60 11.06 16.31
CA SER A 173 -10.05 9.67 16.09
C SER A 173 -10.79 9.51 14.76
N ILE A 174 -11.60 10.49 14.37
CA ILE A 174 -12.26 10.56 13.05
C ILE A 174 -11.21 10.67 11.95
N MET A 175 -10.31 11.66 12.03
CA MET A 175 -9.28 11.86 11.00
C MET A 175 -8.35 10.63 10.86
N ALA A 176 -8.02 9.96 11.97
CA ALA A 176 -7.24 8.73 11.96
C ALA A 176 -7.99 7.55 11.32
N HIS A 177 -9.31 7.45 11.48
CA HIS A 177 -10.13 6.44 10.80
C HIS A 177 -10.14 6.66 9.27
N GLU A 178 -10.35 7.90 8.79
CA GLU A 178 -10.30 8.23 7.36
C GLU A 178 -8.91 8.00 6.74
N VAL A 179 -7.83 8.32 7.48
CA VAL A 179 -6.45 7.98 7.09
C VAL A 179 -6.26 6.46 7.03
N GLY A 180 -6.82 5.70 7.98
CA GLY A 180 -6.77 4.24 8.01
C GLY A 180 -7.36 3.59 6.76
N HIS A 181 -8.49 4.12 6.26
CA HIS A 181 -9.09 3.68 4.99
C HIS A 181 -8.17 3.90 3.78
N HIS A 182 -7.54 5.08 3.67
CA HIS A 182 -6.59 5.35 2.59
C HIS A 182 -5.30 4.54 2.66
N LEU A 183 -4.71 4.38 3.85
CA LEU A 183 -3.44 3.67 3.99
C LEU A 183 -3.58 2.15 3.79
N SER A 184 -4.74 1.59 4.16
CA SER A 184 -5.04 0.15 3.98
C SER A 184 -5.56 -0.17 2.56
N GLY A 185 -6.08 0.83 1.85
CA GLY A 185 -6.56 0.70 0.46
C GLY A 185 -8.07 0.51 0.30
N HIS A 186 -8.84 0.69 1.38
CA HIS A 186 -10.29 0.52 1.41
C HIS A 186 -11.03 1.44 0.43
N THR A 187 -10.50 2.65 0.23
CA THR A 187 -11.05 3.67 -0.69
C THR A 187 -10.94 3.32 -2.18
N LEU A 188 -10.43 2.13 -2.54
CA LEU A 188 -10.23 1.69 -3.93
C LEU A 188 -11.15 0.52 -4.34
N GLN A 189 -12.03 0.05 -3.46
CA GLN A 189 -13.01 -1.02 -3.68
C GLN A 189 -14.46 -0.48 -3.75
N PRO A 190 -15.23 -0.78 -4.83
CA PRO A 190 -16.67 -0.48 -4.93
C PRO A 190 -17.50 -1.14 -3.84
N GLY A 191 -18.35 -0.36 -3.20
CA GLY A 191 -19.22 -0.80 -2.11
C GLY A 191 -19.25 0.16 -0.92
N GLY A 192 -18.29 1.09 -0.84
CA GLY A 192 -18.15 2.00 0.30
C GLY A 192 -17.85 1.23 1.59
N SER A 193 -18.29 1.76 2.72
CA SER A 193 -18.13 1.10 4.02
C SER A 193 -18.69 -0.32 4.05
N GLN A 194 -17.84 -1.28 4.41
CA GLN A 194 -18.19 -2.67 4.68
C GLN A 194 -17.77 -3.05 6.11
N PRO A 195 -18.50 -3.92 6.83
CA PRO A 195 -18.18 -4.21 8.23
C PRO A 195 -16.75 -4.68 8.54
N PRO A 196 -16.00 -5.39 7.67
CA PRO A 196 -14.60 -5.72 7.93
C PRO A 196 -13.68 -4.48 7.89
N ILE A 197 -13.72 -3.71 6.80
CA ILE A 197 -12.80 -2.58 6.54
C ILE A 197 -13.01 -1.41 7.51
N GLU A 198 -14.24 -1.22 7.99
CA GLU A 198 -14.57 -0.28 9.07
C GLU A 198 -13.83 -0.61 10.37
N LEU A 199 -13.74 -1.91 10.73
CA LEU A 199 -13.05 -2.36 11.94
C LEU A 199 -11.52 -2.25 11.79
N GLU A 200 -10.99 -2.46 10.60
CA GLU A 200 -9.56 -2.26 10.32
C GLU A 200 -9.15 -0.78 10.45
N ALA A 201 -9.99 0.15 9.95
CA ALA A 201 -9.80 1.59 10.12
C ALA A 201 -9.98 2.05 11.59
N ASP A 202 -10.94 1.48 12.32
CA ASP A 202 -11.11 1.68 13.77
C ASP A 202 -9.90 1.19 14.57
N LYS A 203 -9.37 0.00 14.26
CA LYS A 203 -8.17 -0.55 14.89
C LYS A 203 -6.95 0.34 14.65
N PHE A 204 -6.76 0.80 13.41
CA PHE A 204 -5.69 1.75 13.08
C PHE A 204 -5.86 3.08 13.84
N SER A 205 -7.09 3.61 13.96
CA SER A 205 -7.37 4.82 14.74
C SER A 205 -6.94 4.65 16.21
N GLY A 206 -7.37 3.58 16.88
CA GLY A 206 -6.95 3.29 18.26
C GLY A 206 -5.43 3.13 18.42
N PHE A 207 -4.77 2.48 17.45
CA PHE A 207 -3.34 2.26 17.43
C PHE A 207 -2.54 3.57 17.35
N VAL A 208 -2.88 4.46 16.41
CA VAL A 208 -2.14 5.72 16.22
C VAL A 208 -2.45 6.74 17.31
N LEU A 209 -3.69 6.82 17.82
CA LEU A 209 -4.02 7.67 18.97
C LEU A 209 -3.23 7.28 20.22
N GLN A 210 -2.92 6.00 20.43
CA GLN A 210 -2.05 5.57 21.53
C GLN A 210 -0.60 6.09 21.34
N LYS A 211 -0.03 6.02 20.12
CA LYS A 211 1.32 6.56 19.83
C LYS A 211 1.38 8.07 20.05
N MET A 212 0.29 8.78 19.76
CA MET A 212 0.12 10.21 20.05
C MET A 212 -0.04 10.50 21.56
N GLY A 213 -0.30 9.49 22.39
CA GLY A 213 -0.38 9.60 23.86
C GLY A 213 -1.79 9.61 24.46
N ALA A 214 -2.85 9.36 23.67
CA ALA A 214 -4.22 9.32 24.17
C ALA A 214 -4.42 8.25 25.26
N SER A 215 -5.32 8.49 26.22
CA SER A 215 -5.86 7.39 27.03
C SER A 215 -6.80 6.52 26.19
N LEU A 216 -7.13 5.32 26.68
CA LEU A 216 -8.12 4.47 26.04
C LEU A 216 -9.52 5.11 26.06
N ASP A 217 -9.88 5.83 27.13
CA ASP A 217 -11.15 6.55 27.18
C ASP A 217 -11.19 7.77 26.24
N ASP A 218 -10.06 8.45 26.02
CA ASP A 218 -9.93 9.48 24.98
C ASP A 218 -10.10 8.88 23.57
N ALA A 219 -9.39 7.78 23.27
CA ALA A 219 -9.45 7.13 21.96
C ALA A 219 -10.87 6.62 21.63
N LEU A 220 -11.65 6.25 22.65
CA LEU A 220 -13.02 5.77 22.51
C LEU A 220 -14.07 6.90 22.57
N VAL A 221 -13.70 8.17 22.77
CA VAL A 221 -14.68 9.24 23.03
C VAL A 221 -15.55 9.57 21.81
N ALA A 222 -15.00 9.50 20.60
CA ALA A 222 -15.74 9.72 19.36
C ALA A 222 -16.82 8.65 19.16
N ILE A 223 -16.41 7.39 19.11
CA ILE A 223 -17.31 6.26 18.83
C ILE A 223 -18.42 6.12 19.88
N LYS A 224 -18.11 6.34 21.17
CA LYS A 224 -19.07 6.30 22.28
C LYS A 224 -20.10 7.45 22.24
N SER A 225 -19.80 8.55 21.53
CA SER A 225 -20.66 9.75 21.49
C SER A 225 -21.46 9.88 20.20
N ILE A 226 -20.89 9.46 19.06
CA ILE A 226 -21.45 9.66 17.72
C ILE A 226 -22.30 8.47 17.28
N VAL A 227 -21.77 7.24 17.42
CA VAL A 227 -22.44 6.02 16.95
C VAL A 227 -23.35 5.46 18.05
N PRO A 228 -24.67 5.26 17.83
CA PRO A 228 -25.56 4.72 18.85
C PRO A 228 -25.26 3.27 19.24
N GLU A 229 -25.55 2.89 20.49
CA GLU A 229 -25.60 1.48 20.89
C GLU A 229 -26.66 0.72 20.06
N GLY A 230 -26.25 -0.37 19.39
CA GLY A 230 -27.13 -1.16 18.53
C GLY A 230 -26.47 -2.43 17.98
N PRO A 231 -27.26 -3.30 17.30
CA PRO A 231 -26.72 -4.41 16.52
C PRO A 231 -25.99 -3.91 15.26
N ASP A 232 -25.30 -4.82 14.57
CA ASP A 232 -24.67 -4.52 13.28
C ASP A 232 -25.70 -4.07 12.23
N GLY A 233 -25.30 -3.11 11.39
CA GLY A 233 -25.98 -2.77 10.15
C GLY A 233 -25.38 -3.53 8.95
N PRO A 234 -25.95 -3.38 7.73
CA PRO A 234 -25.41 -4.01 6.53
C PRO A 234 -24.01 -3.50 6.15
N THR A 235 -23.76 -2.19 6.32
CA THR A 235 -22.51 -1.51 5.93
C THR A 235 -21.58 -1.18 7.11
N HIS A 236 -22.11 -1.08 8.34
CA HIS A 236 -21.33 -0.69 9.53
C HIS A 236 -21.50 -1.68 10.69
N PRO A 237 -20.42 -1.99 11.44
CA PRO A 237 -20.51 -2.75 12.68
C PRO A 237 -21.26 -1.98 13.77
N GLY A 238 -21.93 -2.70 14.67
CA GLY A 238 -22.51 -2.08 15.86
C GLY A 238 -21.44 -1.47 16.78
N GLN A 239 -21.78 -0.39 17.51
CA GLN A 239 -20.84 0.40 18.33
C GLN A 239 -19.87 -0.45 19.18
N GLY A 240 -20.34 -1.55 19.77
CA GLY A 240 -19.52 -2.47 20.56
C GLY A 240 -18.31 -3.04 19.82
N LYS A 241 -18.48 -3.49 18.56
CA LYS A 241 -17.36 -4.00 17.77
C LYS A 241 -16.36 -2.91 17.39
N ARG A 242 -16.87 -1.70 17.08
CA ARG A 242 -16.04 -0.53 16.78
C ARG A 242 -15.20 -0.12 18.00
N VAL A 243 -15.80 -0.17 19.20
CA VAL A 243 -15.12 -0.01 20.50
C VAL A 243 -14.07 -1.11 20.73
N ASP A 244 -14.40 -2.38 20.47
CA ASP A 244 -13.47 -3.51 20.63
C ASP A 244 -12.26 -3.37 19.68
N ALA A 245 -12.47 -2.99 18.42
CA ALA A 245 -11.39 -2.77 17.44
C ALA A 245 -10.45 -1.61 17.81
N ILE A 246 -10.99 -0.44 18.19
CA ILE A 246 -10.20 0.69 18.70
C ILE A 246 -9.39 0.25 19.94
N THR A 247 -9.99 -0.56 20.82
CA THR A 247 -9.32 -1.08 22.02
C THR A 247 -8.19 -2.05 21.66
N GLU A 248 -8.40 -2.96 20.70
CA GLU A 248 -7.36 -3.88 20.20
C GLU A 248 -6.15 -3.11 19.64
N GLY A 249 -6.41 -2.09 18.82
CA GLY A 249 -5.37 -1.23 18.25
C GLY A 249 -4.58 -0.45 19.31
N TRP A 250 -5.28 0.18 20.26
CA TRP A 250 -4.67 0.90 21.38
C TRP A 250 -3.82 -0.05 22.24
N MET A 251 -4.32 -1.25 22.55
CA MET A 251 -3.59 -2.25 23.33
C MET A 251 -2.35 -2.77 22.58
N GLN A 252 -2.47 -3.06 21.28
CA GLN A 252 -1.34 -3.46 20.42
C GLN A 252 -0.23 -2.40 20.49
N SER A 253 -0.57 -1.14 20.20
CA SER A 253 0.37 -0.01 20.23
C SER A 253 1.00 0.20 21.60
N CYS A 254 0.21 0.02 22.67
CA CYS A 254 0.69 0.11 24.05
C CYS A 254 1.74 -0.96 24.38
N VAL A 255 1.49 -2.23 24.03
CA VAL A 255 2.48 -3.30 24.20
C VAL A 255 3.72 -3.03 23.35
N GLN A 256 3.56 -2.58 22.11
CA GLN A 256 4.68 -2.22 21.23
C GLN A 256 5.52 -1.05 21.78
N SER A 257 4.93 -0.12 22.54
CA SER A 257 5.65 0.96 23.24
C SER A 257 6.45 0.49 24.47
N GLY A 258 6.53 -0.82 24.72
CA GLY A 258 7.23 -1.40 25.87
C GLY A 258 6.53 -1.18 27.22
N ARG A 259 5.26 -0.75 27.21
CA ARG A 259 4.48 -0.49 28.42
C ARG A 259 3.95 -1.79 29.04
N THR A 260 3.84 -1.77 30.36
CA THR A 260 3.35 -2.90 31.18
C THR A 260 2.07 -2.55 31.96
N ASP A 261 1.54 -1.35 31.76
CA ASP A 261 0.38 -0.79 32.45
C ASP A 261 -0.85 -0.63 31.52
N CYS A 262 -0.83 -1.25 30.34
CA CYS A 262 -1.84 -1.09 29.29
C CYS A 262 -3.27 -1.40 29.75
N ASP A 263 -3.46 -2.43 30.59
CA ASP A 263 -4.75 -2.79 31.20
C ASP A 263 -5.41 -1.66 32.02
N SER A 264 -4.67 -0.60 32.37
CA SER A 264 -5.20 0.58 33.05
C SER A 264 -5.87 1.60 32.11
N GLY A 265 -5.69 1.48 30.79
CA GLY A 265 -6.12 2.47 29.80
C GLY A 265 -5.42 3.83 29.89
N SER A 266 -4.42 4.00 30.76
CA SER A 266 -3.78 5.30 31.04
C SER A 266 -3.06 5.87 29.82
N SER A 267 -3.12 7.20 29.64
CA SER A 267 -2.36 7.95 28.63
C SER A 267 -0.89 7.56 28.60
N GLY A 268 -0.31 7.52 27.40
CA GLY A 268 1.14 7.41 27.24
C GLY A 268 1.85 8.71 27.63
N SER A 269 3.19 8.67 27.74
CA SER A 269 3.97 9.91 27.68
C SER A 269 3.88 10.48 26.26
N ALA A 270 3.08 11.53 26.08
CA ALA A 270 2.96 12.21 24.81
C ALA A 270 4.35 12.64 24.30
N PRO A 271 4.75 12.25 23.08
CA PRO A 271 6.09 12.52 22.56
C PRO A 271 6.31 14.02 22.35
N THR A 272 7.56 14.48 22.55
CA THR A 272 7.90 15.91 22.65
C THR A 272 7.42 16.76 21.46
N ALA A 273 7.39 16.20 20.25
CA ALA A 273 6.88 16.88 19.06
C ALA A 273 5.39 17.30 19.20
N LEU A 274 4.57 16.49 19.86
CA LEU A 274 3.14 16.76 20.09
C LEU A 274 2.92 17.94 21.06
N LEU A 275 3.89 18.18 21.97
CA LEU A 275 3.86 19.28 22.94
C LEU A 275 4.20 20.64 22.31
N THR A 276 4.83 20.63 21.12
CA THR A 276 5.17 21.85 20.37
C THR A 276 4.13 22.25 19.32
N MET A 277 3.08 21.45 19.11
CA MET A 277 2.05 21.73 18.10
C MET A 277 0.98 22.72 18.61
N PRO A 278 0.55 23.69 17.77
CA PRO A 278 -0.60 24.55 18.08
C PRO A 278 -1.86 23.74 18.45
N GLY A 279 -2.64 24.24 19.40
CA GLY A 279 -3.87 23.57 19.87
C GLY A 279 -3.68 22.28 20.67
N PHE A 280 -2.48 21.67 20.70
CA PHE A 280 -2.22 20.46 21.46
C PHE A 280 -1.52 20.67 22.81
N GLY A 281 -0.72 21.74 22.94
CA GLY A 281 0.01 22.05 24.18
C GLY A 281 -0.86 22.51 25.37
N ASP A 282 -2.04 23.08 25.11
CA ASP A 282 -2.91 23.66 26.16
C ASP A 282 -3.69 22.59 26.95
N THR A 283 -3.00 21.90 27.85
CA THR A 283 -3.64 21.07 28.89
C THR A 283 -3.90 21.90 30.15
N PRO A 284 -5.16 22.18 30.54
CA PRO A 284 -5.46 22.92 31.76
C PRO A 284 -5.18 22.05 32.99
N ALA A 285 -3.99 22.18 33.57
CA ALA A 285 -3.62 21.52 34.82
C ALA A 285 -4.62 21.87 35.94
N ALA A 286 -5.05 20.86 36.70
CA ALA A 286 -6.08 21.00 37.74
C ALA A 286 -5.71 22.10 38.75
N GLY A 287 -6.51 23.18 38.78
CA GLY A 287 -6.06 24.48 39.28
C GLY A 287 -6.21 24.74 40.77
N SER A 288 -5.60 25.83 41.23
CA SER A 288 -5.86 26.46 42.53
C SER A 288 -5.54 27.95 42.53
N ALA A 289 -6.59 28.78 42.51
CA ALA A 289 -6.66 30.17 42.99
C ALA A 289 -5.54 31.18 42.61
N GLU A 290 -5.90 32.11 41.71
CA GLU A 290 -5.33 33.47 41.59
C GLU A 290 -5.60 34.31 42.89
N PRO A 291 -4.94 35.48 43.15
CA PRO A 291 -5.09 36.66 42.28
C PRO A 291 -3.91 37.68 42.14
N THR A 292 -3.95 38.38 41.00
CA THR A 292 -3.62 39.80 40.72
C THR A 292 -2.18 40.33 40.57
N ALA A 293 -1.93 40.86 39.35
CA ALA A 293 -1.17 42.08 38.96
C ALA A 293 0.39 42.08 39.15
N GLU A 294 1.18 42.80 38.35
CA GLU A 294 0.93 44.02 37.56
C GLU A 294 1.78 44.10 36.24
N SER A 295 1.40 45.00 35.33
CA SER A 295 1.93 45.24 33.97
C SER A 295 3.42 45.64 33.86
N ALA A 296 4.14 45.09 32.86
CA ALA A 296 5.19 45.80 32.12
C ALA A 296 5.48 45.20 30.72
N GLU A 297 5.68 46.07 29.73
CA GLU A 297 6.05 45.79 28.32
C GLU A 297 7.00 46.93 27.86
N PRO A 298 7.71 46.86 26.71
CA PRO A 298 8.72 45.88 26.31
C PRO A 298 10.07 46.53 25.93
N THR A 299 11.20 45.80 25.96
CA THR A 299 12.44 46.24 25.28
C THR A 299 13.40 45.10 24.88
N ALA A 300 14.08 45.32 23.75
CA ALA A 300 15.35 44.72 23.30
C ALA A 300 15.35 43.29 22.70
N GLU A 301 15.44 43.25 21.37
CA GLU A 301 16.23 42.23 20.66
C GLU A 301 17.68 42.21 21.19
N PRO A 302 18.41 41.08 21.04
CA PRO A 302 19.56 41.20 20.14
C PRO A 302 19.85 39.95 19.27
N THR A 303 20.24 40.24 18.02
CA THR A 303 21.19 39.48 17.17
C THR A 303 21.09 37.95 17.08
N VAL A 304 20.74 37.48 15.88
CA VAL A 304 21.06 36.12 15.41
C VAL A 304 22.59 35.96 15.27
N GLU A 305 23.16 34.96 15.94
CA GLU A 305 24.52 34.46 15.68
C GLU A 305 24.43 32.97 15.30
N SER A 306 25.13 32.58 14.24
CA SER A 306 24.99 31.26 13.62
C SER A 306 25.82 30.21 14.37
N ALA A 307 25.19 29.46 15.27
CA ALA A 307 25.80 28.29 15.90
C ALA A 307 25.70 27.06 14.99
N GLU A 308 26.83 26.50 14.57
CA GLU A 308 26.88 25.14 14.02
C GLU A 308 26.51 24.13 15.12
N PRO A 309 25.74 23.07 14.82
CA PRO A 309 25.40 22.04 15.81
C PRO A 309 26.67 21.28 16.17
N THR A 310 27.21 21.56 17.36
CA THR A 310 28.28 20.73 17.94
C THR A 310 27.66 19.40 18.33
N ALA A 311 28.21 18.30 17.79
CA ALA A 311 27.67 16.96 18.00
C ALA A 311 27.70 16.57 19.49
N GLU A 312 26.56 16.75 20.16
CA GLU A 312 26.39 16.33 21.55
C GLU A 312 26.46 14.80 21.61
N THR A 313 27.15 14.28 22.62
CA THR A 313 27.61 12.89 22.59
C THR A 313 26.46 11.95 22.89
N ALA A 314 25.81 11.46 21.83
CA ALA A 314 24.73 10.47 21.91
C ALA A 314 25.14 9.33 22.84
N THR A 315 24.49 9.28 24.01
CA THR A 315 24.80 8.26 25.01
C THR A 315 24.27 6.94 24.49
N THR A 316 25.11 5.92 24.40
CA THR A 316 24.75 4.60 23.87
C THR A 316 23.76 3.90 24.81
N ALA A 317 22.48 4.21 24.61
CA ALA A 317 21.42 3.28 24.94
C ALA A 317 21.70 1.96 24.20
N THR A 318 21.68 0.85 24.93
CA THR A 318 21.60 -0.47 24.30
C THR A 318 20.32 -0.50 23.47
N ALA A 319 20.43 -0.81 22.17
CA ALA A 319 19.26 -0.98 21.32
C ALA A 319 18.38 -2.08 21.93
N GLN A 320 17.20 -1.67 22.40
CA GLN A 320 16.13 -2.59 22.71
C GLN A 320 15.49 -2.94 21.37
N GLY A 321 15.46 -4.21 21.00
CA GLY A 321 14.80 -4.66 19.78
C GLY A 321 13.31 -4.30 19.78
N ASP A 322 12.75 -4.15 18.58
CA ASP A 322 11.36 -3.76 18.40
C ASP A 322 10.42 -4.87 18.93
N ILE A 323 9.23 -4.47 19.36
CA ILE A 323 8.19 -5.42 19.76
C ILE A 323 7.23 -5.57 18.58
N LEU A 324 7.26 -6.71 17.89
CA LEU A 324 6.32 -7.03 16.83
C LEU A 324 4.96 -7.46 17.43
N PRO A 325 3.84 -7.34 16.70
CA PRO A 325 2.63 -8.05 17.07
C PRO A 325 2.81 -9.55 16.78
N VAL A 326 2.27 -10.40 17.66
CA VAL A 326 2.30 -11.86 17.48
C VAL A 326 1.61 -12.24 16.16
N PRO A 327 2.20 -13.11 15.31
CA PRO A 327 1.58 -13.54 14.05
C PRO A 327 0.28 -14.33 14.31
N ASP A 328 -0.83 -13.85 13.77
CA ASP A 328 -2.11 -14.58 13.72
C ASP A 328 -2.77 -14.39 12.35
N PRO A 329 -2.98 -15.46 11.55
CA PRO A 329 -3.66 -15.36 10.25
C PRO A 329 -5.09 -14.81 10.35
N ASN A 330 -5.73 -14.87 11.52
CA ASN A 330 -7.09 -14.40 11.78
C ASN A 330 -7.15 -12.99 12.40
N ALA A 331 -6.00 -12.37 12.72
CA ALA A 331 -5.96 -11.05 13.33
C ALA A 331 -6.75 -10.03 12.49
N LEU A 332 -7.41 -9.09 13.15
CA LEU A 332 -7.97 -7.92 12.48
C LEU A 332 -6.79 -7.10 11.90
N PRO A 333 -6.69 -6.92 10.57
CA PRO A 333 -5.57 -6.18 10.01
C PRO A 333 -5.56 -4.72 10.45
N SER A 334 -4.38 -4.11 10.48
CA SER A 334 -4.19 -2.68 10.74
C SER A 334 -2.89 -2.23 10.12
N LYS A 335 -2.84 -1.01 9.59
CA LYS A 335 -1.63 -0.50 8.95
C LYS A 335 -0.43 -0.45 9.92
N GLY A 336 0.66 -1.13 9.54
CA GLY A 336 1.97 -1.04 10.20
C GLY A 336 2.63 0.32 9.96
N THR A 337 3.58 0.70 10.80
CA THR A 337 4.09 2.09 10.86
C THR A 337 5.61 2.22 10.80
N GLN A 338 6.28 1.20 10.27
CA GLN A 338 7.73 1.07 10.11
C GLN A 338 7.98 0.12 8.93
N PHE A 339 9.14 0.27 8.28
CA PHE A 339 9.58 -0.60 7.19
C PHE A 339 10.62 -1.65 7.63
N ILE A 340 11.41 -1.41 8.68
CA ILE A 340 12.37 -2.37 9.22
C ILE A 340 12.06 -2.63 10.69
N TYR A 341 11.64 -3.86 11.00
CA TYR A 341 11.46 -4.38 12.35
C TYR A 341 12.65 -5.27 12.71
N ASP A 342 13.28 -5.05 13.86
CA ASP A 342 14.44 -5.79 14.35
C ASP A 342 14.21 -6.19 15.82
N GLU A 343 13.52 -7.32 16.01
CA GLU A 343 13.12 -7.87 17.31
C GLU A 343 14.33 -8.25 18.18
N LEU A 344 15.40 -8.69 17.52
CA LEU A 344 16.65 -9.07 18.14
C LEU A 344 17.52 -7.85 18.52
N GLY A 345 17.27 -6.68 17.91
CA GLY A 345 18.07 -5.47 18.10
C GLY A 345 19.51 -5.59 17.60
N ILE A 346 19.73 -6.40 16.56
CA ILE A 346 21.07 -6.79 16.08
C ILE A 346 21.55 -6.03 14.85
N LEU A 347 20.71 -5.26 14.17
CA LEU A 347 21.14 -4.42 13.05
C LEU A 347 21.87 -3.17 13.55
N ASP A 348 22.87 -2.67 12.80
CA ASP A 348 23.50 -1.39 13.13
C ASP A 348 22.45 -0.27 13.08
N PRO A 349 22.21 0.48 14.19
CA PRO A 349 21.12 1.46 14.23
C PRO A 349 21.25 2.59 13.22
N THR A 350 22.48 2.95 12.82
CA THR A 350 22.73 4.02 11.84
C THR A 350 22.43 3.54 10.44
N THR A 351 22.91 2.34 10.08
CA THR A 351 22.58 1.72 8.78
C THR A 351 21.09 1.40 8.67
N ARG A 352 20.47 0.85 9.73
CA ARG A 352 19.02 0.59 9.78
C ARG A 352 18.23 1.89 9.55
N GLN A 353 18.54 2.97 10.25
CA GLN A 353 17.84 4.25 10.05
C GLN A 353 18.05 4.81 8.63
N ALA A 354 19.25 4.66 8.06
CA ALA A 354 19.53 5.07 6.70
C ALA A 354 18.81 4.21 5.65
N ALA A 355 18.48 2.95 5.93
CA ALA A 355 17.69 2.09 5.06
C ALA A 355 16.18 2.34 5.20
N GLU A 356 15.68 2.51 6.44
CA GLU A 356 14.29 2.93 6.74
C GLU A 356 13.90 4.17 5.93
N GLN A 357 14.78 5.17 5.89
CA GLN A 357 14.57 6.39 5.10
C GLN A 357 14.53 6.12 3.59
N ARG A 358 15.35 5.21 3.05
CA ARG A 358 15.29 4.80 1.62
C ARG A 358 13.96 4.11 1.30
N TYR A 359 13.47 3.28 2.22
CA TYR A 359 12.22 2.51 2.01
C TYR A 359 11.00 3.46 2.11
N PHE A 360 11.02 4.44 3.04
CA PHE A 360 10.05 5.53 3.10
C PHE A 360 10.03 6.38 1.81
N GLU A 361 11.20 6.81 1.32
CA GLU A 361 11.31 7.62 0.10
C GLU A 361 10.80 6.86 -1.14
N HIS A 362 11.08 5.55 -1.23
CA HIS A 362 10.54 4.69 -2.26
C HIS A 362 9.01 4.57 -2.18
N ALA A 363 8.45 4.35 -0.98
CA ALA A 363 7.01 4.30 -0.76
C ALA A 363 6.33 5.65 -1.05
N GLN A 364 7.02 6.78 -0.84
CA GLN A 364 6.50 8.10 -1.22
C GLN A 364 6.41 8.28 -2.74
N GLN A 365 7.42 7.79 -3.47
CA GLN A 365 7.52 7.96 -4.92
C GLN A 365 6.61 7.01 -5.71
N THR A 366 6.40 5.79 -5.21
CA THR A 366 5.70 4.70 -5.94
C THR A 366 4.39 4.27 -5.28
N GLY A 367 4.25 4.51 -3.98
CA GLY A 367 3.21 3.90 -3.15
C GLY A 367 3.36 2.39 -2.94
N ALA A 368 4.50 1.77 -3.31
CA ALA A 368 4.83 0.38 -3.01
C ALA A 368 5.66 0.30 -1.72
N GLU A 369 5.42 -0.73 -0.91
CA GLU A 369 5.98 -0.84 0.43
C GLU A 369 6.80 -2.12 0.58
N ILE A 370 8.04 -2.01 1.06
CA ILE A 370 8.96 -3.13 1.23
C ILE A 370 9.34 -3.17 2.71
N VAL A 371 9.00 -4.28 3.37
CA VAL A 371 9.15 -4.43 4.82
C VAL A 371 10.11 -5.58 5.13
N THR A 372 11.13 -5.29 5.95
CA THR A 372 12.07 -6.27 6.48
C THR A 372 11.76 -6.58 7.94
N MET A 373 11.78 -7.85 8.31
CA MET A 373 11.60 -8.31 9.68
C MET A 373 12.77 -9.22 10.08
N VAL A 374 13.47 -8.88 11.15
CA VAL A 374 14.44 -9.75 11.82
C VAL A 374 13.81 -10.20 13.14
N VAL A 375 13.53 -11.50 13.27
CA VAL A 375 12.66 -12.06 14.31
C VAL A 375 13.36 -13.08 15.20
N ASP A 376 12.91 -13.20 16.45
CA ASP A 376 13.38 -14.20 17.42
C ASP A 376 12.60 -15.52 17.32
N ASP A 377 11.28 -15.45 17.06
CA ASP A 377 10.43 -16.63 16.88
C ASP A 377 9.44 -16.50 15.71
N LEU A 378 9.28 -17.59 14.95
CA LEU A 378 8.30 -17.73 13.89
C LEU A 378 6.92 -18.18 14.41
N GLY A 379 6.76 -18.36 15.73
CA GLY A 379 5.49 -18.72 16.36
C GLY A 379 4.98 -20.13 16.04
N GLY A 380 5.80 -20.96 15.39
CA GLY A 380 5.45 -22.30 14.89
C GLY A 380 4.99 -22.35 13.43
N TYR A 381 5.03 -21.22 12.72
CA TYR A 381 4.89 -21.17 11.25
C TYR A 381 6.24 -21.38 10.55
N SER A 382 6.24 -21.70 9.25
CA SER A 382 7.43 -21.50 8.42
C SER A 382 7.66 -20.01 8.16
N ALA A 383 8.89 -19.61 7.80
CA ALA A 383 9.19 -18.20 7.56
C ALA A 383 8.37 -17.57 6.41
N ASP A 384 7.99 -18.35 5.38
CA ASP A 384 7.11 -17.88 4.30
C ASP A 384 5.66 -17.67 4.80
N GLU A 385 5.11 -18.61 5.57
CA GLU A 385 3.79 -18.45 6.19
C GLU A 385 3.76 -17.23 7.11
N TYR A 386 4.82 -17.02 7.91
CA TYR A 386 5.00 -15.81 8.72
C TYR A 386 5.00 -14.54 7.86
N ALA A 387 5.74 -14.52 6.75
CA ALA A 387 5.79 -13.37 5.84
C ALA A 387 4.40 -13.01 5.27
N TRP A 388 3.60 -14.01 4.88
CA TRP A 388 2.23 -13.79 4.38
C TRP A 388 1.25 -13.39 5.48
N ILE A 389 1.34 -13.98 6.68
CA ILE A 389 0.56 -13.57 7.85
C ILE A 389 0.84 -12.10 8.19
N MET A 390 2.11 -11.70 8.22
CA MET A 390 2.50 -10.34 8.59
C MET A 390 2.21 -9.32 7.48
N MET A 391 2.33 -9.69 6.20
CA MET A 391 1.86 -8.86 5.08
C MET A 391 0.37 -8.51 5.22
N ARG A 392 -0.45 -9.52 5.56
CA ARG A 392 -1.88 -9.34 5.84
C ARG A 392 -2.09 -8.47 7.09
N GLN A 393 -1.54 -8.91 8.22
CA GLN A 393 -1.81 -8.36 9.56
C GLN A 393 -1.36 -6.90 9.72
N LEU A 394 -0.26 -6.50 9.06
CA LEU A 394 0.22 -5.11 9.04
C LEU A 394 -0.27 -4.29 7.83
N ARG A 395 -1.13 -4.84 6.95
CA ARG A 395 -1.54 -4.23 5.67
C ARG A 395 -0.35 -3.65 4.88
N VAL A 396 0.66 -4.48 4.60
CA VAL A 396 1.86 -4.06 3.87
C VAL A 396 1.54 -3.87 2.39
N GLY A 397 1.85 -2.68 1.86
CA GLY A 397 1.38 -2.21 0.56
C GLY A 397 -0.07 -1.73 0.60
N LYS A 398 -0.62 -1.44 -0.58
CA LYS A 398 -2.06 -1.15 -0.75
C LYS A 398 -2.79 -2.44 -1.13
N LEU A 399 -3.93 -2.71 -0.51
CA LEU A 399 -4.70 -3.94 -0.74
C LEU A 399 -5.15 -4.08 -2.20
N ASP A 400 -5.54 -2.98 -2.83
CA ASP A 400 -6.16 -2.94 -4.17
C ASP A 400 -5.19 -3.36 -5.29
N VAL A 401 -3.97 -2.82 -5.28
CA VAL A 401 -2.94 -3.13 -6.29
C VAL A 401 -1.94 -4.20 -5.83
N GLY A 402 -2.04 -4.66 -4.58
CA GLY A 402 -1.19 -5.71 -4.03
C GLY A 402 0.30 -5.39 -4.20
N ASN A 403 0.72 -4.20 -3.80
CA ASN A 403 2.08 -3.69 -4.04
C ASN A 403 2.95 -3.63 -2.76
N GLY A 404 2.77 -4.62 -1.88
CA GLY A 404 3.62 -4.85 -0.71
C GLY A 404 4.64 -5.97 -0.92
N VAL A 405 5.74 -5.92 -0.18
CA VAL A 405 6.71 -7.02 0.01
C VAL A 405 7.01 -7.16 1.49
N VAL A 406 7.05 -8.39 1.99
CA VAL A 406 7.55 -8.71 3.34
C VAL A 406 8.67 -9.74 3.23
N VAL A 407 9.81 -9.43 3.81
CA VAL A 407 10.95 -10.34 3.96
C VAL A 407 11.22 -10.60 5.43
N VAL A 408 11.38 -11.88 5.75
CA VAL A 408 11.60 -12.38 7.11
C VAL A 408 12.95 -13.06 7.18
N TYR A 409 13.77 -12.63 8.13
CA TYR A 409 14.98 -13.32 8.55
C TYR A 409 14.75 -13.84 9.98
N ALA A 410 14.93 -15.14 10.19
CA ALA A 410 14.77 -15.80 11.48
C ALA A 410 16.09 -16.48 11.89
N PRO A 411 17.10 -15.73 12.40
CA PRO A 411 18.47 -16.22 12.53
C PRO A 411 18.63 -17.37 13.54
N ASN A 412 17.76 -17.45 14.54
CA ASN A 412 17.79 -18.50 15.56
C ASN A 412 17.22 -19.85 15.07
N GLN A 413 16.38 -19.80 14.03
CA GLN A 413 15.80 -20.94 13.32
C GLN A 413 16.69 -21.34 12.13
N GLY A 414 17.38 -20.38 11.52
CA GLY A 414 18.08 -20.55 10.25
C GLY A 414 17.14 -20.55 9.06
N GLU A 415 16.02 -19.83 9.16
CA GLU A 415 15.00 -19.74 8.11
C GLU A 415 14.85 -18.31 7.55
N THR A 416 14.39 -18.26 6.30
CA THR A 416 14.19 -17.06 5.48
C THR A 416 12.83 -17.16 4.79
N GLY A 417 12.08 -16.06 4.79
CA GLY A 417 10.71 -16.00 4.27
C GLY A 417 10.48 -14.82 3.35
N LEU A 418 9.64 -15.01 2.33
CA LEU A 418 9.34 -14.00 1.33
C LEU A 418 7.85 -14.03 0.93
N ALA A 419 7.14 -12.94 1.22
CA ALA A 419 5.83 -12.64 0.65
C ALA A 419 5.95 -11.45 -0.32
N VAL A 420 5.42 -11.62 -1.54
CA VAL A 420 5.41 -10.59 -2.57
C VAL A 420 3.95 -10.39 -3.00
N GLY A 421 3.47 -9.16 -3.03
CA GLY A 421 2.11 -8.87 -3.46
C GLY A 421 1.90 -9.03 -4.97
N PRO A 422 0.67 -9.34 -5.44
CA PRO A 422 0.39 -9.71 -6.83
C PRO A 422 0.69 -8.61 -7.87
N GLY A 423 0.65 -7.32 -7.51
CA GLY A 423 1.11 -6.24 -8.38
C GLY A 423 2.61 -6.30 -8.69
N ILE A 424 3.39 -6.86 -7.76
CA ILE A 424 4.86 -6.94 -7.80
C ILE A 424 5.34 -8.27 -8.39
N MET A 425 4.66 -9.40 -8.16
CA MET A 425 5.06 -10.69 -8.79
C MET A 425 5.04 -10.61 -10.32
N GLY A 426 4.07 -9.90 -10.89
CA GLY A 426 4.01 -9.65 -12.33
C GLY A 426 3.83 -10.94 -13.14
N ALA A 427 4.38 -10.96 -14.36
CA ALA A 427 3.98 -11.96 -15.35
C ALA A 427 4.35 -13.42 -15.01
N SER A 428 5.37 -13.71 -14.19
CA SER A 428 5.90 -15.08 -14.01
C SER A 428 6.60 -15.33 -12.66
N LEU A 429 6.61 -16.58 -12.19
CA LEU A 429 7.27 -17.04 -10.95
C LEU A 429 8.80 -16.88 -10.98
N ASP A 430 9.45 -16.90 -12.16
CA ASP A 430 10.88 -16.66 -12.33
C ASP A 430 11.37 -15.41 -11.58
N PHE A 431 10.50 -14.40 -11.46
CA PHE A 431 10.74 -13.18 -10.69
C PHE A 431 10.91 -13.49 -9.19
N VAL A 432 9.97 -14.23 -8.58
CA VAL A 432 9.95 -14.52 -7.14
C VAL A 432 11.05 -15.49 -6.76
N GLU A 433 11.32 -16.52 -7.57
CA GLU A 433 12.43 -17.45 -7.32
C GLU A 433 13.79 -16.75 -7.32
N GLY A 434 14.02 -15.79 -8.23
CA GLY A 434 15.24 -14.99 -8.27
C GLY A 434 15.43 -14.08 -7.05
N TYR A 435 14.34 -13.60 -6.44
CA TYR A 435 14.41 -12.88 -5.16
C TYR A 435 14.56 -13.83 -3.97
N ARG A 436 14.03 -15.05 -4.02
CA ARG A 436 14.23 -16.05 -2.95
C ARG A 436 15.71 -16.43 -2.83
N GLU A 437 16.40 -16.71 -3.93
CA GLU A 437 17.86 -16.98 -3.90
C GLU A 437 18.63 -15.81 -3.26
N LEU A 438 18.25 -14.56 -3.56
CA LEU A 438 18.88 -13.38 -2.97
C LEU A 438 18.62 -13.26 -1.45
N VAL A 439 17.37 -13.49 -1.00
CA VAL A 439 16.98 -13.45 0.42
C VAL A 439 17.64 -14.56 1.24
N ASP A 440 17.73 -15.78 0.68
CA ASP A 440 18.39 -16.90 1.35
C ASP A 440 19.90 -16.61 1.53
N VAL A 441 20.56 -16.04 0.51
CA VAL A 441 21.98 -15.64 0.55
C VAL A 441 22.24 -14.47 1.51
N THR A 442 21.35 -13.48 1.62
CA THR A 442 21.48 -12.43 2.65
C THR A 442 21.18 -12.95 4.05
N GLY A 443 20.33 -13.97 4.18
CA GLY A 443 20.08 -14.69 5.44
C GLY A 443 21.32 -15.36 6.02
N GLU A 444 22.19 -15.95 5.18
CA GLU A 444 23.46 -16.54 5.64
C GLU A 444 24.38 -15.52 6.33
N LEU A 445 24.27 -14.22 6.01
CA LEU A 445 25.14 -13.17 6.56
C LEU A 445 24.93 -12.90 8.06
N PHE A 446 23.78 -13.29 8.63
CA PHE A 446 23.61 -13.25 10.10
C PHE A 446 24.62 -14.13 10.83
N SER A 447 25.17 -15.16 10.18
CA SER A 447 26.22 -16.03 10.76
C SER A 447 27.59 -15.35 10.92
N ILE A 448 27.83 -14.22 10.25
CA ILE A 448 29.08 -13.44 10.36
C ILE A 448 28.93 -12.17 11.22
N CYS A 449 27.72 -11.89 11.74
CA CYS A 449 27.52 -10.82 12.70
C CYS A 449 28.34 -11.06 13.99
N GLY A 450 28.67 -9.97 14.69
CA GLY A 450 29.36 -10.05 15.98
C GLY A 450 28.50 -10.73 17.05
N SER A 451 29.11 -11.13 18.17
CA SER A 451 28.49 -11.94 19.24
C SER A 451 27.32 -11.29 20.00
N SER A 452 26.76 -10.18 19.50
CA SER A 452 25.60 -9.47 20.02
C SER A 452 24.96 -8.48 19.03
N ALA A 453 25.59 -8.22 17.88
CA ALA A 453 25.12 -7.29 16.84
C ALA A 453 25.93 -7.46 15.54
N CYS A 454 25.29 -7.19 14.41
CA CYS A 454 25.91 -6.99 13.10
C CYS A 454 26.64 -5.63 13.07
N ASP A 455 27.68 -5.50 12.24
CA ASP A 455 28.29 -4.19 11.98
C ASP A 455 27.57 -3.44 10.85
N ALA A 456 27.89 -2.17 10.65
CA ALA A 456 27.28 -1.33 9.62
C ALA A 456 27.41 -1.90 8.18
N THR A 457 28.47 -2.67 7.89
CA THR A 457 28.70 -3.26 6.56
C THR A 457 27.87 -4.53 6.38
N THR A 458 27.81 -5.38 7.40
CA THR A 458 27.00 -6.61 7.40
C THR A 458 25.51 -6.26 7.37
N THR A 459 25.11 -5.24 8.12
CA THR A 459 23.75 -4.68 8.13
C THR A 459 23.34 -4.17 6.74
N GLU A 460 24.21 -3.40 6.07
CA GLU A 460 23.91 -2.90 4.72
C GLU A 460 23.80 -4.07 3.73
N LEU A 461 24.68 -5.07 3.80
CA LEU A 461 24.60 -6.25 2.92
C LEU A 461 23.34 -7.10 3.12
N ILE A 462 22.83 -7.21 4.36
CA ILE A 462 21.55 -7.87 4.66
C ILE A 462 20.37 -7.09 4.05
N LEU A 463 20.38 -5.77 4.19
CA LEU A 463 19.32 -4.88 3.71
C LEU A 463 19.39 -4.61 2.20
N MET A 464 20.56 -4.79 1.56
CA MET A 464 20.77 -4.71 0.12
C MET A 464 19.96 -5.74 -0.67
N GLY A 465 19.54 -6.86 -0.06
CA GLY A 465 18.59 -7.79 -0.69
C GLY A 465 17.29 -7.09 -1.13
N MET A 466 16.88 -6.04 -0.41
CA MET A 466 15.65 -5.30 -0.67
C MET A 466 15.81 -4.22 -1.75
N GLU A 467 17.03 -3.74 -2.00
CA GLU A 467 17.28 -2.70 -3.00
C GLU A 467 17.01 -3.19 -4.42
N GLY A 468 17.06 -4.50 -4.65
CA GLY A 468 16.53 -5.10 -5.87
C GLY A 468 15.03 -4.87 -6.03
N PHE A 469 14.22 -5.07 -4.97
CA PHE A 469 12.78 -4.79 -5.03
C PHE A 469 12.53 -3.32 -5.32
N ILE A 470 13.20 -2.39 -4.60
CA ILE A 470 13.10 -0.94 -4.80
C ILE A 470 13.27 -0.57 -6.28
N VAL A 471 14.27 -1.14 -6.96
CA VAL A 471 14.49 -0.90 -8.40
C VAL A 471 13.33 -1.47 -9.24
N ASP A 472 12.99 -2.74 -9.06
CA ASP A 472 11.98 -3.42 -9.89
C ASP A 472 10.54 -2.95 -9.61
N THR A 473 10.27 -2.20 -8.54
CA THR A 473 8.99 -1.53 -8.26
C THR A 473 8.97 -0.03 -8.62
N SER A 474 10.12 0.60 -8.88
CA SER A 474 10.19 2.05 -9.18
C SER A 474 9.54 2.45 -10.51
N ASP A 475 9.72 1.64 -11.55
CA ASP A 475 9.17 1.92 -12.90
C ASP A 475 7.77 1.29 -13.12
N ARG A 476 7.07 0.84 -12.06
CA ARG A 476 5.77 0.16 -12.19
C ARG A 476 4.59 1.11 -12.08
N ASP A 477 3.69 1.03 -13.06
CA ASP A 477 2.39 1.67 -12.97
C ASP A 477 1.44 0.88 -12.06
N TYR A 478 0.94 1.56 -11.03
CA TYR A 478 -0.08 1.10 -10.09
C TYR A 478 -1.35 1.97 -10.15
N GLN A 479 -1.53 2.81 -11.18
CA GLN A 479 -2.74 3.62 -11.35
C GLN A 479 -3.86 2.79 -11.98
N ILE A 480 -5.01 2.72 -11.31
CA ILE A 480 -6.24 2.13 -11.87
C ILE A 480 -6.80 3.08 -12.94
N ARG A 481 -6.36 2.91 -14.19
CA ARG A 481 -6.67 3.80 -15.32
C ARG A 481 -8.13 3.71 -15.77
N TYR A 482 -8.76 2.54 -15.61
CA TYR A 482 -10.11 2.23 -16.10
C TYR A 482 -10.97 1.66 -14.96
N GLN A 483 -12.22 2.12 -14.86
CA GLN A 483 -13.13 1.78 -13.77
C GLN A 483 -14.08 0.61 -14.09
N ASN A 484 -14.19 0.23 -15.37
CA ASN A 484 -14.98 -0.89 -15.87
C ASN A 484 -14.43 -1.40 -17.22
N PHE A 485 -14.91 -2.56 -17.68
CA PHE A 485 -14.50 -3.18 -18.95
C PHE A 485 -14.85 -2.31 -20.18
N GLY A 486 -15.98 -1.60 -20.16
CA GLY A 486 -16.42 -0.75 -21.28
C GLY A 486 -15.44 0.38 -21.60
N GLU A 487 -14.86 1.01 -20.58
CA GLU A 487 -13.86 2.09 -20.75
C GLU A 487 -12.58 1.60 -21.42
N ILE A 488 -11.97 0.51 -20.93
CA ILE A 488 -10.75 -0.03 -21.54
C ILE A 488 -11.05 -0.59 -22.94
N TYR A 489 -12.24 -1.17 -23.16
CA TYR A 489 -12.63 -1.72 -24.46
C TYR A 489 -12.86 -0.63 -25.50
N ALA A 490 -13.51 0.48 -25.13
CA ALA A 490 -13.63 1.64 -26.01
C ALA A 490 -12.25 2.19 -26.40
N LYS A 491 -11.31 2.28 -25.45
CA LYS A 491 -9.96 2.76 -25.74
C LYS A 491 -9.12 1.76 -26.56
N PHE A 492 -9.28 0.47 -26.32
CA PHE A 492 -8.64 -0.58 -27.11
C PHE A 492 -9.09 -0.54 -28.59
N VAL A 493 -10.39 -0.29 -28.82
CA VAL A 493 -10.93 -0.09 -30.18
C VAL A 493 -10.41 1.21 -30.81
N GLU A 494 -10.29 2.30 -30.04
CA GLU A 494 -9.63 3.54 -30.52
C GLU A 494 -8.17 3.28 -30.94
N GLU A 495 -7.42 2.49 -30.17
CA GLU A 495 -6.05 2.08 -30.51
C GLU A 495 -6.00 1.21 -31.78
N GLU A 496 -6.89 0.24 -31.95
CA GLU A 496 -7.04 -0.55 -33.20
C GLU A 496 -7.36 0.34 -34.42
N GLU A 497 -8.35 1.23 -34.31
CA GLU A 497 -8.76 2.12 -35.41
C GLU A 497 -7.68 3.14 -35.77
N ALA A 498 -6.85 3.56 -34.81
CA ALA A 498 -5.66 4.38 -35.03
C ALA A 498 -4.45 3.58 -35.60
N GLY A 499 -4.49 2.24 -35.57
CA GLY A 499 -3.39 1.36 -35.99
C GLY A 499 -2.27 1.18 -34.95
N ASN A 500 -2.57 1.43 -33.67
CA ASN A 500 -1.63 1.36 -32.54
C ASN A 500 -1.57 -0.06 -31.93
N TYR A 501 -1.27 -1.08 -32.75
CA TYR A 501 -1.29 -2.53 -32.37
C TYR A 501 -0.30 -2.97 -31.26
N ASP A 502 0.43 -2.05 -30.62
CA ASP A 502 1.18 -2.33 -29.38
C ASP A 502 0.38 -1.95 -28.12
N HIS A 503 -0.77 -1.29 -28.29
CA HIS A 503 -1.74 -0.90 -27.27
C HIS A 503 -1.13 -0.14 -26.07
N PRO A 504 -0.31 0.92 -26.28
CA PRO A 504 0.43 1.60 -25.22
C PRO A 504 -0.42 2.18 -24.08
N GLU A 505 -1.71 2.46 -24.29
CA GLU A 505 -2.60 2.96 -23.25
C GLU A 505 -3.34 1.84 -22.49
N THR A 506 -3.72 0.74 -23.17
CA THR A 506 -4.52 -0.34 -22.56
C THR A 506 -3.72 -1.59 -22.14
N LYS A 507 -2.55 -1.87 -22.72
CA LYS A 507 -1.70 -3.05 -22.43
C LYS A 507 -1.00 -2.93 -21.08
N ASN A 508 -1.08 -3.97 -20.26
CA ASN A 508 -0.64 -3.97 -18.86
C ASN A 508 -1.32 -2.90 -17.98
N ALA A 509 -2.32 -2.18 -18.48
CA ALA A 509 -3.04 -1.18 -17.69
C ALA A 509 -3.74 -1.88 -16.51
N VAL A 510 -3.72 -1.20 -15.36
CA VAL A 510 -4.51 -1.64 -14.20
C VAL A 510 -5.93 -1.11 -14.37
N ILE A 511 -6.89 -2.01 -14.19
CA ILE A 511 -8.32 -1.79 -14.42
C ILE A 511 -9.11 -2.36 -13.25
N ARG A 512 -10.22 -1.71 -12.92
CA ARG A 512 -11.27 -2.33 -12.12
C ARG A 512 -12.32 -3.02 -13.00
N LEU A 513 -12.68 -4.24 -12.64
CA LEU A 513 -13.71 -5.06 -13.27
C LEU A 513 -14.82 -5.37 -12.25
N SER A 514 -15.99 -5.75 -12.75
CA SER A 514 -17.05 -6.39 -11.95
C SER A 514 -17.53 -7.62 -12.70
N ALA A 515 -17.55 -8.79 -12.06
CA ALA A 515 -17.89 -10.02 -12.75
C ALA A 515 -18.45 -11.09 -11.81
N THR A 516 -19.29 -11.97 -12.35
CA THR A 516 -19.82 -13.16 -11.65
C THR A 516 -18.95 -14.36 -11.96
N VAL A 517 -18.44 -15.05 -10.94
CA VAL A 517 -17.56 -16.22 -11.10
C VAL A 517 -18.39 -17.42 -11.59
N GLU A 518 -18.08 -17.95 -12.78
CA GLU A 518 -18.72 -19.15 -13.32
C GLU A 518 -18.00 -20.44 -12.90
N ALA A 519 -16.66 -20.42 -12.85
CA ALA A 519 -15.84 -21.59 -12.60
C ALA A 519 -14.48 -21.21 -12.02
N LEU A 520 -14.11 -21.88 -10.93
CA LEU A 520 -12.74 -21.97 -10.45
C LEU A 520 -12.00 -23.08 -11.21
N ASP A 521 -10.67 -22.98 -11.32
CA ASP A 521 -9.78 -23.91 -12.02
C ASP A 521 -10.26 -24.25 -13.44
N ALA A 522 -10.65 -23.21 -14.19
CA ALA A 522 -11.10 -23.29 -15.56
C ALA A 522 -9.96 -23.66 -16.52
N ASP A 523 -10.30 -24.38 -17.60
CA ASP A 523 -9.37 -24.63 -18.71
C ASP A 523 -9.20 -23.34 -19.55
N PRO A 524 -7.98 -22.76 -19.65
CA PRO A 524 -7.72 -21.61 -20.52
C PRO A 524 -7.63 -21.99 -22.02
N GLY A 525 -7.62 -23.29 -22.34
CA GLY A 525 -7.41 -23.80 -23.70
C GLY A 525 -5.97 -23.68 -24.19
N ASP A 526 -5.78 -23.85 -25.50
CA ASP A 526 -4.47 -23.81 -26.18
C ASP A 526 -3.84 -22.39 -26.25
N ASP A 527 -4.19 -21.48 -25.35
CA ASP A 527 -3.64 -20.12 -25.30
C ASP A 527 -2.29 -20.05 -24.56
N LEU A 528 -1.37 -19.23 -25.08
CA LEU A 528 -0.01 -19.12 -24.54
C LEU A 528 0.03 -18.40 -23.19
N ILE A 529 -0.78 -17.36 -22.98
CA ILE A 529 -0.79 -16.59 -21.73
C ILE A 529 -1.38 -17.46 -20.62
N GLY A 530 -2.50 -18.13 -20.89
CA GLY A 530 -3.12 -19.05 -19.93
C GLY A 530 -2.24 -20.27 -19.61
N SER A 531 -1.60 -20.86 -20.61
CA SER A 531 -0.63 -21.95 -20.40
C SER A 531 0.53 -21.53 -19.49
N ILE A 532 1.09 -20.34 -19.72
CA ILE A 532 2.16 -19.77 -18.88
C ILE A 532 1.63 -19.50 -17.47
N LYS A 533 0.48 -18.84 -17.31
CA LYS A 533 -0.06 -18.50 -15.98
C LYS A 533 -0.41 -19.71 -15.13
N VAL A 534 -0.94 -20.79 -15.71
CA VAL A 534 -1.20 -22.04 -14.98
C VAL A 534 0.12 -22.79 -14.67
N GLN A 535 1.15 -22.69 -15.52
CA GLN A 535 2.51 -23.17 -15.19
C GLN A 535 3.13 -22.35 -14.05
N ASP A 536 2.92 -21.03 -14.03
CA ASP A 536 3.28 -20.10 -12.96
C ASP A 536 2.38 -20.21 -11.70
N GLY A 537 1.59 -21.29 -11.56
CA GLY A 537 0.84 -21.60 -10.35
C GLY A 537 -0.40 -20.74 -10.07
N TYR A 538 -0.85 -19.93 -11.03
CA TYR A 538 -2.12 -19.20 -10.91
C TYR A 538 -3.30 -20.14 -11.21
N SER A 539 -4.35 -20.09 -10.38
CA SER A 539 -5.65 -20.66 -10.73
C SER A 539 -6.32 -19.78 -11.78
N ALA A 540 -6.71 -20.39 -12.90
CA ALA A 540 -7.53 -19.75 -13.92
C ALA A 540 -9.00 -19.75 -13.49
N VAL A 541 -9.64 -18.59 -13.46
CA VAL A 541 -11.02 -18.39 -13.04
C VAL A 541 -11.81 -17.84 -14.22
N ARG A 542 -12.85 -18.54 -14.67
CA ARG A 542 -13.76 -18.01 -15.69
C ARG A 542 -14.89 -17.24 -15.02
N ALA A 543 -15.12 -16.02 -15.50
CA ALA A 543 -16.16 -15.14 -15.01
C ALA A 543 -16.88 -14.44 -16.18
N THR A 544 -18.08 -13.93 -15.91
CA THR A 544 -18.87 -13.15 -16.87
C THR A 544 -19.07 -11.74 -16.33
N GLY A 545 -18.71 -10.74 -17.14
CA GLY A 545 -18.93 -9.33 -16.80
C GLY A 545 -20.38 -8.87 -17.01
N PRO A 546 -20.70 -7.58 -16.75
CA PRO A 546 -22.09 -7.11 -16.66
C PRO A 546 -22.79 -7.07 -18.02
N ASP A 547 -22.04 -6.89 -19.10
CA ASP A 547 -22.54 -6.79 -20.48
C ASP A 547 -22.49 -8.16 -21.21
N GLY A 548 -22.07 -9.23 -20.51
CA GLY A 548 -22.00 -10.59 -21.01
C GLY A 548 -20.65 -10.97 -21.64
N GLU A 549 -19.62 -10.15 -21.46
CA GLU A 549 -18.25 -10.43 -21.88
C GLU A 549 -17.66 -11.64 -21.11
N THR A 550 -16.87 -12.46 -21.81
CA THR A 550 -16.23 -13.65 -21.21
C THR A 550 -14.84 -13.30 -20.71
N LEU A 551 -14.64 -13.38 -19.39
CA LEU A 551 -13.38 -13.06 -18.74
C LEU A 551 -12.66 -14.34 -18.29
N MET A 552 -11.35 -14.40 -18.55
CA MET A 552 -10.42 -15.34 -17.94
C MET A 552 -9.51 -14.57 -16.99
N LEU A 553 -9.67 -14.82 -15.70
CA LEU A 553 -9.01 -14.10 -14.62
C LEU A 553 -7.99 -15.04 -13.94
N TYR A 554 -6.72 -14.67 -13.92
CA TYR A 554 -5.67 -15.46 -13.28
C TYR A 554 -5.45 -14.99 -11.84
N LEU A 555 -5.78 -15.86 -10.89
CA LEU A 555 -5.65 -15.63 -9.45
C LEU A 555 -4.45 -16.40 -8.89
N LEU A 556 -3.53 -15.72 -8.21
CA LEU A 556 -2.56 -16.45 -7.39
C LEU A 556 -3.22 -16.93 -6.09
N PRO A 557 -3.06 -18.20 -5.67
CA PRO A 557 -3.76 -18.75 -4.50
C PRO A 557 -3.56 -17.99 -3.18
N THR A 558 -2.39 -17.37 -2.96
CA THR A 558 -2.11 -16.60 -1.73
C THR A 558 -2.88 -15.28 -1.65
N THR A 559 -3.26 -14.68 -2.79
CA THR A 559 -4.01 -13.41 -2.85
C THR A 559 -5.31 -13.47 -2.05
N ALA A 560 -5.98 -14.64 -2.02
CA ALA A 560 -7.21 -14.86 -1.27
C ALA A 560 -7.06 -14.69 0.26
N SER A 561 -5.84 -14.87 0.81
CA SER A 561 -5.58 -14.63 2.23
C SER A 561 -5.56 -13.15 2.60
N LEU A 562 -5.22 -12.28 1.64
CA LEU A 562 -5.15 -10.83 1.83
C LEU A 562 -6.53 -10.15 1.75
N GLN A 563 -7.51 -10.75 1.06
CA GLN A 563 -8.81 -10.11 0.80
C GLN A 563 -9.75 -10.16 2.01
N SER A 564 -10.52 -9.08 2.18
CA SER A 564 -11.70 -8.99 3.04
C SER A 564 -12.76 -10.05 2.73
N ALA A 565 -12.99 -10.34 1.44
CA ALA A 565 -13.94 -11.34 0.96
C ALA A 565 -13.58 -12.81 1.28
N GLY A 566 -12.32 -13.10 1.63
CA GLY A 566 -11.82 -14.48 1.64
C GLY A 566 -11.77 -15.09 0.23
N PRO A 567 -11.89 -16.42 0.08
CA PRO A 567 -11.85 -17.10 -1.23
C PRO A 567 -13.02 -16.76 -2.17
N LEU A 568 -12.78 -16.86 -3.49
CA LEU A 568 -13.83 -16.73 -4.51
C LEU A 568 -14.83 -17.89 -4.47
N GLU A 569 -16.12 -17.58 -4.60
CA GLU A 569 -17.24 -18.53 -4.68
C GLU A 569 -17.92 -18.51 -6.05
N VAL A 570 -18.30 -19.68 -6.57
CA VAL A 570 -19.01 -19.81 -7.85
C VAL A 570 -20.45 -19.34 -7.72
N GLY A 571 -20.88 -18.45 -8.63
CA GLY A 571 -22.19 -17.81 -8.63
C GLY A 571 -22.24 -16.48 -7.88
N THR A 572 -21.14 -16.07 -7.23
CA THR A 572 -21.02 -14.79 -6.53
C THR A 572 -20.41 -13.73 -7.44
N THR A 573 -20.90 -12.50 -7.32
CA THR A 573 -20.41 -11.33 -8.06
C THR A 573 -19.39 -10.56 -7.22
N TYR A 574 -18.24 -10.30 -7.81
CA TYR A 574 -17.13 -9.58 -7.18
C TYR A 574 -16.75 -8.37 -8.01
N THR A 575 -16.16 -7.38 -7.35
CA THR A 575 -15.29 -6.40 -8.01
C THR A 575 -13.84 -6.85 -7.91
N PHE A 576 -13.08 -6.67 -8.99
CA PHE A 576 -11.67 -7.07 -9.09
C PHE A 576 -10.83 -5.87 -9.48
N VAL A 577 -9.62 -5.72 -8.93
CA VAL A 577 -8.57 -4.90 -9.53
C VAL A 577 -7.58 -5.84 -10.20
N ALA A 578 -7.28 -5.59 -11.48
CA ALA A 578 -6.53 -6.52 -12.31
C ALA A 578 -5.67 -5.80 -13.36
N ARG A 579 -4.61 -6.46 -13.82
CA ARG A 579 -3.79 -6.05 -14.97
C ARG A 579 -4.34 -6.66 -16.25
N ASN A 580 -4.54 -5.85 -17.29
CA ASN A 580 -4.84 -6.34 -18.64
C ASN A 580 -3.65 -7.12 -19.24
N LEU A 581 -3.84 -8.40 -19.53
CA LEU A 581 -2.85 -9.25 -20.21
C LEU A 581 -3.10 -9.31 -21.72
N PHE A 582 -4.38 -9.43 -22.13
CA PHE A 582 -4.77 -9.54 -23.53
C PHE A 582 -6.28 -9.25 -23.72
N MET A 583 -6.62 -8.50 -24.77
CA MET A 583 -7.99 -8.21 -25.18
C MET A 583 -8.28 -8.70 -26.60
N ASN A 584 -9.55 -8.96 -26.89
CA ASN A 584 -10.01 -9.39 -28.21
C ASN A 584 -11.12 -8.46 -28.71
N ALA A 585 -10.99 -7.94 -29.94
CA ALA A 585 -12.00 -7.11 -30.62
C ALA A 585 -13.34 -7.82 -30.93
N ASP A 586 -13.52 -9.03 -30.41
CA ASP A 586 -14.77 -9.77 -30.34
C ASP A 586 -14.97 -10.15 -28.86
N THR A 587 -15.85 -9.43 -28.18
CA THR A 587 -16.12 -9.57 -26.74
C THR A 587 -16.76 -10.92 -26.36
N SER A 588 -17.21 -11.71 -27.35
CA SER A 588 -17.63 -13.10 -27.13
C SER A 588 -16.46 -14.07 -26.99
N LYS A 589 -15.22 -13.62 -27.24
CA LYS A 589 -13.99 -14.36 -26.96
C LYS A 589 -13.37 -13.89 -25.64
N MET A 590 -12.56 -14.79 -25.06
CA MET A 590 -11.91 -14.58 -23.76
C MET A 590 -11.03 -13.33 -23.74
N GLN A 591 -11.34 -12.44 -22.80
CA GLN A 591 -10.51 -11.31 -22.39
C GLN A 591 -9.69 -11.77 -21.17
N GLN A 592 -8.39 -11.46 -21.11
CA GLN A 592 -7.47 -12.06 -20.15
C GLN A 592 -6.88 -11.03 -19.18
N PHE A 593 -7.02 -11.30 -17.88
CA PHE A 593 -6.59 -10.40 -16.81
C PHE A 593 -5.88 -11.14 -15.66
N GLU A 594 -4.91 -10.48 -15.04
CA GLU A 594 -4.21 -10.93 -13.83
C GLU A 594 -4.77 -10.22 -12.61
N ILE A 595 -5.30 -10.97 -11.62
CA ILE A 595 -5.95 -10.39 -10.44
C ILE A 595 -4.92 -9.91 -9.41
N PHE A 596 -5.04 -8.66 -8.98
CA PHE A 596 -4.33 -8.12 -7.83
C PHE A 596 -5.15 -8.23 -6.54
N SER A 597 -6.44 -7.88 -6.61
CA SER A 597 -7.35 -7.89 -5.47
C SER A 597 -8.79 -8.10 -5.90
N TYR A 598 -9.65 -8.39 -4.93
CA TYR A 598 -11.10 -8.44 -5.12
C TYR A 598 -11.85 -8.25 -3.81
N ASP A 599 -13.09 -7.77 -3.91
CA ASP A 599 -14.06 -7.83 -2.82
C ASP A 599 -15.45 -8.18 -3.37
N LEU A 600 -16.37 -8.55 -2.49
CA LEU A 600 -17.78 -8.80 -2.80
C LEU A 600 -18.41 -7.53 -3.37
N LEU A 601 -19.07 -7.62 -4.52
CA LEU A 601 -19.90 -6.52 -5.01
C LEU A 601 -21.26 -6.58 -4.27
N PRO A 602 -21.71 -5.51 -3.60
CA PRO A 602 -23.01 -5.49 -2.94
C PRO A 602 -24.17 -5.75 -3.93
N GLN A 603 -25.17 -6.52 -3.50
CA GLN A 603 -26.38 -6.89 -4.28
C GLN A 603 -27.62 -6.06 -3.90
#